data_AF-A0A534ENL2-F1
#
_entry.id   AF-A0A534ENL2-F1
#
_cell.length_a   1.000
_cell.length_b   1.000
_cell.length_c   1.000
_cell.angle_alpha   90.00
_cell.angle_beta   90.00
_cell.angle_gamma   90.00
#
_symmetry.space_group_name_H-M   'P 1'
#
loop_
_entity.id
_entity.type
_entity.pdbx_description
1 polymer ?
#
loop_
_entity_poly.entity_id
_entity_poly.type
_entity_poly.pdbx_seq_one_letter_code
_entity_poly.pdbx_strand_id
1 'polypeptide(L)'
;MSRVLQASKAEAAAGRMSESDRLLAGLARQVPGHPAVLNELGVRMMNRGAAEQAHALFVRATAADPRHPALWANLASSLKALGRRAEELDAIEKALELEPRHRRTASRRRRSATCSATPNRWWTAILPRSMPRSRRPSLKCAPLTGTPRNGASSDASKC
;
A
#
# COMPACT_ATOMS: atom_id res chain seq x y z
N MET A 1 15.33 10.68 -19.21
CA MET A 1 14.06 10.90 -19.94
C MET A 1 14.34 10.88 -21.43
N SER A 2 13.55 10.16 -22.24
CA SER A 2 13.67 10.22 -23.70
C SER A 2 13.27 11.60 -24.22
N ARG A 3 14.05 12.15 -25.15
CA ARG A 3 13.81 13.48 -25.76
C ARG A 3 12.41 13.59 -26.38
N VAL A 4 11.93 12.48 -26.93
CA VAL A 4 10.58 12.36 -27.52
C VAL A 4 9.47 12.49 -26.47
N LEU A 5 9.68 11.98 -25.25
CA LEU A 5 8.70 12.13 -24.17
C LEU A 5 8.60 13.60 -23.71
N GLN A 6 9.74 14.31 -23.67
CA GLN A 6 9.74 15.75 -23.37
C GLN A 6 9.03 16.55 -24.46
N ALA A 7 9.30 16.26 -25.74
CA ALA A 7 8.61 16.87 -26.87
C ALA A 7 7.09 16.62 -26.79
N SER A 8 6.67 15.37 -26.54
CA SER A 8 5.26 15.03 -26.33
C SER A 8 4.61 15.88 -25.24
N LYS A 9 5.28 16.12 -24.11
CA LYS A 9 4.75 16.96 -23.03
C LYS A 9 4.63 18.44 -23.44
N ALA A 10 5.60 18.95 -24.20
CA ALA A 10 5.55 20.31 -24.72
C ALA A 10 4.39 20.50 -25.71
N GLU A 11 4.19 19.55 -26.62
CA GLU A 11 3.06 19.54 -27.56
C GLU A 11 1.71 19.46 -26.85
N ALA A 12 1.65 18.70 -25.75
CA ALA A 12 0.50 18.69 -24.86
C ALA A 12 0.24 20.08 -24.25
N ALA A 13 1.27 20.71 -23.69
CA ALA A 13 1.14 22.05 -23.12
C ALA A 13 0.73 23.10 -24.16
N ALA A 14 1.12 22.91 -25.42
CA ALA A 14 0.74 23.76 -26.56
C ALA A 14 -0.68 23.50 -27.10
N GLY A 15 -1.45 22.58 -26.49
CA GLY A 15 -2.81 22.24 -26.93
C GLY A 15 -2.88 21.29 -28.13
N ARG A 16 -1.75 20.89 -28.72
CA ARG A 16 -1.67 19.98 -29.86
C ARG A 16 -1.74 18.52 -29.41
N MET A 17 -2.90 18.13 -28.86
CA MET A 17 -3.11 16.79 -28.29
C MET A 17 -2.87 15.66 -29.30
N SER A 18 -3.32 15.83 -30.54
CA SER A 18 -3.20 14.82 -31.59
C SER A 18 -1.74 14.48 -31.93
N GLU A 19 -0.86 15.48 -31.90
CA GLU A 19 0.56 15.30 -32.18
C GLU A 19 1.27 14.61 -31.02
N SER A 20 0.95 15.03 -29.80
CA SER A 20 1.46 14.34 -28.60
C SER A 20 1.03 12.87 -28.55
N ASP A 21 -0.20 12.55 -28.93
CA ASP A 21 -0.67 11.16 -28.99
C ASP A 21 0.09 10.32 -30.02
N ARG A 22 0.40 10.90 -31.19
CA ARG A 22 1.22 10.23 -32.21
C ARG A 22 2.62 9.95 -31.68
N LEU A 23 3.24 10.91 -30.99
CA LEU A 23 4.55 10.75 -30.37
C LEU A 23 4.54 9.64 -29.30
N LEU A 24 3.52 9.61 -28.44
CA LEU A 24 3.37 8.57 -27.43
C LEU A 24 3.09 7.19 -28.04
N ALA A 25 2.27 7.11 -29.09
CA ALA A 25 2.02 5.85 -29.80
C ALA A 25 3.30 5.30 -30.45
N GLY A 26 4.12 6.18 -31.04
CA GLY A 26 5.45 5.82 -31.55
C GLY A 26 6.37 5.29 -30.45
N LEU A 27 6.43 5.98 -29.31
CA LEU A 27 7.21 5.54 -28.16
C LEU A 27 6.73 4.21 -27.57
N ALA A 28 5.41 4.01 -27.48
CA ALA A 28 4.84 2.77 -26.96
C ALA A 28 5.15 1.56 -27.85
N ARG A 29 5.29 1.75 -29.17
CA ARG A 29 5.72 0.71 -30.10
C ARG A 29 7.21 0.37 -29.95
N GLN A 30 8.05 1.37 -29.70
CA GLN A 30 9.49 1.18 -29.53
C GLN A 30 9.84 0.57 -28.17
N VAL A 31 9.16 0.98 -27.10
CA VAL A 31 9.41 0.51 -25.73
C VAL A 31 8.07 0.17 -25.06
N PRO A 32 7.50 -1.01 -25.37
CA PRO A 32 6.27 -1.47 -24.74
C PRO A 32 6.53 -1.69 -23.25
N GLY A 33 5.85 -0.94 -22.39
CA GLY A 33 5.98 -1.06 -20.94
C GLY A 33 6.82 0.00 -20.24
N HIS A 34 7.32 1.02 -20.96
CA HIS A 34 8.01 2.12 -20.29
C HIS A 34 7.05 2.86 -19.32
N PRO A 35 7.35 2.91 -18.01
CA PRO A 35 6.40 3.40 -16.99
C PRO A 35 5.99 4.85 -17.23
N ALA A 36 6.91 5.71 -17.67
CA ALA A 36 6.58 7.10 -17.97
C ALA A 36 5.67 7.25 -19.20
N VAL A 37 5.75 6.35 -20.20
CA VAL A 37 4.90 6.43 -21.41
C VAL A 37 3.49 5.96 -21.06
N LEU A 38 3.37 4.87 -20.30
CA LEU A 38 2.09 4.39 -19.76
C LEU A 38 1.42 5.45 -18.88
N ASN A 39 2.20 6.17 -18.08
CA ASN A 39 1.71 7.27 -17.26
C ASN A 39 1.10 8.40 -18.09
N GLU A 40 1.81 8.90 -19.12
CA GLU A 40 1.29 9.96 -19.97
C GLU A 40 0.03 9.52 -20.75
N LEU A 41 -0.01 8.27 -21.21
CA LEU A 41 -1.20 7.71 -21.85
C LEU A 41 -2.38 7.63 -20.87
N GLY A 42 -2.14 7.19 -19.63
CA GLY A 42 -3.17 7.13 -18.59
C GLY A 42 -3.75 8.50 -18.25
N VAL A 43 -2.90 9.53 -18.12
CA VAL A 43 -3.33 10.91 -17.88
C VAL A 43 -4.21 11.43 -19.03
N ARG A 44 -3.86 11.10 -20.28
CA ARG A 44 -4.70 11.47 -21.44
C ARG A 44 -6.05 10.78 -21.44
N MET A 45 -6.10 9.52 -21.04
CA MET A 45 -7.37 8.79 -20.91
C MET A 45 -8.23 9.37 -19.79
N MET A 46 -7.62 9.80 -18.68
CA MET A 46 -8.34 10.53 -17.63
C MET A 46 -8.94 11.84 -18.15
N ASN A 47 -8.19 12.62 -18.93
CA ASN A 47 -8.69 13.86 -19.53
C ASN A 47 -9.83 13.63 -20.55
N ARG A 48 -9.92 12.44 -21.13
CA ARG A 48 -11.00 12.01 -22.04
C ARG A 48 -12.21 11.43 -21.30
N GLY A 49 -12.16 11.33 -19.97
CA GLY A 49 -13.20 10.67 -19.17
C GLY A 49 -13.16 9.14 -19.20
N ALA A 50 -12.15 8.54 -19.85
CA ALA A 50 -11.99 7.10 -19.93
C ALA A 50 -11.23 6.55 -18.70
N ALA A 51 -11.83 6.70 -17.52
CA ALA A 51 -11.19 6.36 -16.24
C ALA A 51 -10.84 4.86 -16.10
N GLU A 52 -11.66 3.96 -16.65
CA GLU A 52 -11.38 2.50 -16.64
C GLU A 52 -10.12 2.16 -17.46
N GLN A 53 -9.97 2.77 -18.63
CA GLN A 53 -8.78 2.56 -19.47
C GLN A 53 -7.53 3.16 -18.82
N ALA A 54 -7.67 4.33 -18.19
CA ALA A 54 -6.60 4.95 -17.43
C ALA A 54 -6.14 4.06 -16.27
N HIS A 55 -7.08 3.49 -15.51
CA HIS A 55 -6.80 2.55 -14.43
C HIS A 55 -5.97 1.35 -14.93
N ALA A 56 -6.38 0.70 -16.02
CA ALA A 56 -5.62 -0.41 -16.60
C ALA A 56 -4.19 -0.02 -17.03
N LEU A 57 -4.00 1.18 -17.56
CA LEU A 57 -2.69 1.72 -17.92
C LEU A 57 -1.82 2.01 -16.68
N PHE A 58 -2.40 2.58 -15.63
CA PHE A 58 -1.69 2.86 -14.39
C PHE A 58 -1.31 1.58 -13.63
N VAL A 59 -2.15 0.55 -13.61
CA VAL A 59 -1.81 -0.77 -13.05
C VAL A 59 -0.60 -1.38 -13.77
N ARG A 60 -0.55 -1.28 -15.10
CA ARG A 60 0.63 -1.72 -15.87
C ARG A 60 1.86 -0.87 -15.57
N ALA A 61 1.68 0.43 -15.35
CA ALA A 61 2.78 1.33 -15.01
C ALA A 61 3.35 1.05 -13.62
N THR A 62 2.51 0.81 -12.61
CA THR A 62 2.95 0.44 -11.25
C THR A 62 3.57 -0.95 -11.20
N ALA A 63 3.13 -1.88 -12.05
CA ALA A 63 3.80 -3.17 -12.22
C ALA A 63 5.19 -3.04 -12.84
N ALA A 64 5.38 -2.09 -13.77
CA ALA A 64 6.67 -1.83 -14.42
C ALA A 64 7.67 -1.10 -13.50
N ASP A 65 7.20 -0.13 -12.70
CA ASP A 65 8.01 0.54 -11.67
C ASP A 65 7.22 0.71 -10.35
N PRO A 66 7.30 -0.29 -9.46
CA PRO A 66 6.60 -0.25 -8.18
C PRO A 66 7.14 0.82 -7.22
N ARG A 67 8.32 1.39 -7.48
CA ARG A 67 8.99 2.33 -6.57
C ARG A 67 8.70 3.79 -6.90
N HIS A 68 7.89 4.06 -7.94
CA HIS A 68 7.59 5.41 -8.37
C HIS A 68 6.30 5.94 -7.72
N PRO A 69 6.38 6.84 -6.73
CA PRO A 69 5.20 7.30 -5.97
C PRO A 69 4.18 8.01 -6.86
N ALA A 70 4.61 8.72 -7.91
CA ALA A 70 3.68 9.43 -8.79
C ALA A 70 2.77 8.48 -9.60
N LEU A 71 3.20 7.24 -9.89
CA LEU A 71 2.36 6.26 -10.59
C LEU A 71 1.22 5.79 -9.69
N TRP A 72 1.52 5.55 -8.41
CA TRP A 72 0.52 5.20 -7.40
C TRP A 72 -0.46 6.33 -7.13
N ALA A 73 0.01 7.59 -7.12
CA ALA A 73 -0.87 8.76 -7.00
C ALA A 73 -1.83 8.91 -8.19
N ASN A 74 -1.36 8.62 -9.41
CA ASN A 74 -2.18 8.67 -10.61
C ASN A 74 -3.17 7.48 -10.67
N LEU A 75 -2.77 6.31 -10.20
CA LEU A 75 -3.67 5.17 -10.00
C LEU A 75 -4.80 5.52 -9.03
N ALA A 76 -4.47 6.08 -7.86
CA ALA A 76 -5.46 6.54 -6.88
C ALA A 76 -6.43 7.57 -7.49
N SER A 77 -5.92 8.52 -8.29
CA SER A 77 -6.75 9.51 -8.98
C SER A 77 -7.73 8.85 -9.96
N SER A 78 -7.32 7.80 -10.67
CA SER A 78 -8.22 7.02 -11.54
C SER A 78 -9.27 6.25 -10.75
N LEU A 79 -8.90 5.63 -9.63
CA LEU A 79 -9.81 4.88 -8.77
C LEU A 79 -10.85 5.78 -8.10
N LYS A 80 -10.45 7.00 -7.72
CA LYS A 80 -11.35 8.04 -7.23
C LYS A 80 -12.41 8.40 -8.27
N ALA A 81 -12.02 8.57 -9.53
CA ALA A 81 -12.94 8.85 -10.63
C ALA A 81 -13.90 7.69 -10.90
N LEU A 82 -13.49 6.45 -10.62
CA LEU A 82 -14.32 5.24 -10.71
C LEU A 82 -15.17 4.98 -9.45
N GLY A 83 -14.98 5.75 -8.37
CA GLY A 83 -15.68 5.54 -7.09
C GLY A 83 -15.18 4.34 -6.28
N ARG A 84 -14.04 3.74 -6.64
CA ARG A 84 -13.46 2.56 -5.99
C ARG A 84 -12.62 2.96 -4.77
N ARG A 85 -13.31 3.41 -3.72
CA ARG A 85 -12.71 4.05 -2.54
C ARG A 85 -11.78 3.14 -1.71
N ALA A 86 -12.05 1.83 -1.67
CA ALA A 86 -11.19 0.89 -0.94
C ALA A 86 -9.80 0.78 -1.58
N GLU A 87 -9.75 0.57 -2.90
CA GLU A 87 -8.49 0.45 -3.65
C GLU A 87 -7.77 1.80 -3.79
N GLU A 88 -8.51 2.91 -3.82
CA GLU A 88 -7.93 4.25 -3.77
C GLU A 88 -7.08 4.42 -2.50
N LEU A 89 -7.61 4.03 -1.33
CA LEU A 89 -6.88 4.12 -0.07
C LEU A 89 -5.61 3.29 -0.08
N ASP A 90 -5.68 2.05 -0.57
CA ASP A 90 -4.51 1.18 -0.69
C ASP A 90 -3.44 1.79 -1.61
N ALA A 91 -3.84 2.37 -2.74
CA ALA A 91 -2.93 3.03 -3.67
C ALA A 91 -2.28 4.28 -3.06
N ILE A 92 -3.04 5.08 -2.30
CA ILE A 92 -2.52 6.26 -1.58
C ILE A 92 -1.54 5.82 -0.50
N GLU A 93 -1.86 4.78 0.28
CA GLU A 93 -0.95 4.23 1.29
C GLU A 93 0.37 3.79 0.66
N LYS A 94 0.33 3.10 -0.48
CA LYS A 94 1.53 2.72 -1.24
C LYS A 94 2.32 3.92 -1.73
N ALA A 95 1.66 4.96 -2.24
CA ALA A 95 2.33 6.20 -2.65
C ALA A 95 3.06 6.86 -1.48
N LEU A 96 2.42 6.91 -0.31
CA LEU A 96 2.97 7.50 0.91
C LEU A 96 4.11 6.67 1.51
N GLU A 97 4.06 5.35 1.43
CA GLU A 97 5.16 4.46 1.88
C GLU A 97 6.45 4.69 1.08
N LEU A 98 6.31 5.02 -0.21
CA LEU A 98 7.42 5.19 -1.15
C LEU A 98 8.06 6.58 -1.08
N GLU A 99 7.35 7.58 -0.55
CA GLU A 99 7.93 8.91 -0.35
C GLU A 99 9.16 8.83 0.59
N PRO A 100 10.36 9.23 0.13
CA PRO A 100 11.60 9.15 0.93
C PRO A 100 11.51 9.92 2.25
N ARG A 101 10.70 10.98 2.27
CA ARG A 101 10.43 11.81 3.46
C ARG A 101 9.58 11.06 4.48
N HIS A 102 8.64 10.22 4.03
CA HIS A 102 7.81 9.42 4.91
C HIS A 102 8.48 8.10 5.34
N ARG A 103 9.33 7.51 4.48
CA ARG A 103 10.15 6.32 4.84
C ARG A 103 10.99 6.56 6.09
N ARG A 104 11.45 7.81 6.32
CA ARG A 104 12.21 8.20 7.51
C ARG A 104 11.35 8.35 8.77
N THR A 105 10.04 8.57 8.66
CA THR A 105 9.09 8.69 9.79
C THR A 105 8.27 7.42 10.04
N ALA A 106 8.05 6.57 9.03
CA ALA A 106 7.37 5.28 9.16
C ALA A 106 8.14 4.30 10.08
N SER A 107 9.48 4.37 10.08
CA SER A 107 10.32 3.63 11.04
C SER A 107 10.17 4.12 12.49
N ARG A 108 9.69 5.35 12.71
CA ARG A 108 9.29 5.86 14.03
C ARG A 108 7.83 5.53 14.37
N ARG A 109 6.91 5.46 13.39
CA ARG A 109 5.50 5.10 13.63
C ARG A 109 5.30 3.62 13.97
N ARG A 110 6.17 2.72 13.51
CA ARG A 110 6.20 1.31 13.99
C ARG A 110 6.56 1.18 15.48
N ARG A 111 7.16 2.20 16.11
CA ARG A 111 7.42 2.21 17.57
C ARG A 111 6.26 2.78 18.40
N SER A 112 5.28 3.45 17.78
CA SER A 112 4.08 3.95 18.46
C SER A 112 2.82 3.13 18.20
N ALA A 113 2.79 2.28 17.17
CA ALA A 113 1.68 1.36 16.90
C ALA A 113 1.68 0.08 17.78
N THR A 114 2.72 -0.15 18.59
CA THR A 114 2.80 -1.31 19.50
C THR A 114 2.29 -1.05 20.92
N CYS A 115 1.84 0.15 21.27
CA CYS A 115 1.28 0.42 22.59
C CYS A 115 -0.08 1.13 22.54
N SER A 116 -1.02 0.58 21.77
CA SER A 116 -2.44 0.62 22.15
C SER A 116 -3.01 -0.79 22.33
N ALA A 117 -2.13 -1.78 22.54
CA ALA A 117 -2.51 -3.01 23.21
C ALA A 117 -2.80 -2.66 24.67
N THR A 118 -4.02 -2.22 24.95
CA THR A 118 -4.62 -2.43 26.26
C THR A 118 -4.43 -3.91 26.55
N PRO A 119 -3.63 -4.30 27.55
CA PRO A 119 -3.48 -5.71 27.89
C PRO A 119 -4.87 -6.18 28.24
N ASN A 120 -5.34 -7.12 27.41
CA ASN A 120 -6.54 -7.90 27.52
C ASN A 120 -7.23 -7.72 28.89
N ARG A 121 -8.37 -7.01 28.91
CA ARG A 121 -9.15 -6.72 30.11
C ARG A 121 -9.96 -7.95 30.59
N TRP A 122 -9.75 -9.11 29.96
CA TRP A 122 -10.46 -10.37 30.23
C TRP A 122 -10.46 -10.78 31.71
N TRP A 123 -9.35 -10.60 32.43
CA TRP A 123 -9.29 -10.98 33.85
C TRP A 123 -10.14 -10.09 34.77
N THR A 124 -10.57 -8.90 34.33
CA THR A 124 -11.45 -8.03 35.15
C THR A 124 -12.88 -8.52 35.22
N ALA A 125 -13.27 -9.46 34.35
CA ALA A 125 -14.59 -10.07 34.34
C ALA A 125 -14.74 -11.26 35.31
N ILE A 126 -13.64 -11.86 35.80
CA ILE A 126 -13.67 -13.13 36.54
C ILE A 126 -13.26 -12.98 38.03
N LEU A 127 -12.71 -11.85 38.46
CA LEU A 127 -12.17 -11.73 39.82
C LEU A 127 -13.00 -10.82 40.75
N PRO A 128 -13.36 -11.26 41.96
CA PRO A 128 -14.01 -10.43 42.96
C PRO A 128 -13.10 -9.28 43.40
N ARG A 129 -13.73 -8.16 43.75
CA ARG A 129 -13.19 -6.79 43.88
C ARG A 129 -12.18 -6.57 45.03
N SER A 130 -11.61 -7.62 45.60
CA SER A 130 -10.92 -7.59 46.90
C SER A 130 -9.52 -8.24 46.92
N MET A 131 -8.81 -8.33 45.78
CA MET A 131 -7.45 -8.89 45.76
C MET A 131 -6.34 -7.81 45.90
N PRO A 132 -5.45 -7.90 46.91
CA PRO A 132 -4.33 -6.97 47.08
C PRO A 132 -3.24 -7.15 46.02
N ARG A 133 -2.60 -6.02 45.66
CA ARG A 133 -1.58 -5.88 44.58
C ARG A 133 -0.40 -6.87 44.68
N SER A 134 -0.10 -7.39 45.87
CA SER A 134 1.04 -8.26 46.16
C SER A 134 0.93 -9.69 45.60
N ARG A 135 -0.25 -10.12 45.15
CA ARG A 135 -0.47 -11.47 44.57
C ARG A 135 -0.62 -11.48 43.05
N ARG A 136 -0.34 -10.35 42.37
CA ARG A 136 -0.40 -10.31 40.90
C ARG A 136 0.86 -10.98 40.34
N PRO A 137 0.74 -12.03 39.51
CA PRO A 137 1.91 -12.63 38.89
C PRO A 137 2.62 -11.60 38.01
N SER A 138 3.94 -11.51 38.16
CA SER A 138 4.80 -10.63 37.39
C SER A 138 4.80 -11.07 35.93
N LEU A 139 4.10 -10.32 35.08
CA LEU A 139 4.08 -10.48 33.63
C LEU A 139 5.47 -10.14 33.06
N LYS A 140 6.42 -11.07 33.15
CA LYS A 140 7.58 -11.07 32.26
C LYS A 140 7.12 -11.57 30.91
N CYS A 141 7.24 -10.73 29.89
CA CYS A 141 6.95 -11.01 28.50
C CYS A 141 7.62 -12.33 28.07
N ALA A 142 6.82 -13.36 27.77
CA ALA A 142 7.29 -14.55 27.06
C ALA A 142 7.02 -14.35 25.56
N PRO A 143 8.01 -14.55 24.67
CA PRO A 143 7.79 -14.50 23.24
C PRO A 143 6.98 -15.73 22.78
N LEU A 144 6.08 -15.48 21.83
CA LEU A 144 5.21 -16.47 21.19
C LEU A 144 6.04 -17.43 20.30
N THR A 145 6.46 -18.56 20.85
CA THR A 145 6.78 -19.76 20.06
C THR A 145 6.36 -21.01 20.84
N GLY A 146 5.38 -21.74 20.33
CA GLY A 146 5.08 -23.10 20.77
C GLY A 146 3.60 -23.36 21.01
N THR A 147 3.01 -24.15 20.12
CA THR A 147 1.62 -24.60 20.06
C THR A 147 1.11 -25.32 21.33
N PRO A 148 -0.21 -25.28 21.63
CA PRO A 148 -0.80 -26.07 22.69
C PRO A 148 -1.00 -27.50 22.21
N ARG A 149 -0.35 -28.47 22.87
CA ARG A 149 -0.65 -29.90 22.68
C ARG A 149 -1.68 -30.30 23.74
N ASN A 150 -2.94 -30.45 23.31
CA ASN A 150 -3.97 -31.14 24.08
C ASN A 150 -3.57 -32.61 24.26
N GLY A 151 -3.81 -33.16 25.45
CA GLY A 151 -3.62 -34.57 25.73
C GLY A 151 -3.74 -34.87 27.22
N ALA A 152 -4.98 -35.07 27.67
CA ALA A 152 -5.29 -35.72 28.93
C ALA A 152 -4.97 -37.24 28.87
N SER A 153 -5.12 -37.89 30.04
CA SER A 153 -5.06 -39.34 30.35
C SER A 153 -3.65 -39.88 30.66
N SER A 154 -3.33 -40.21 31.91
CA SER A 154 -3.81 -41.29 32.81
C SER A 154 -2.96 -42.56 32.67
N ASP A 155 -2.46 -43.03 33.82
CA ASP A 155 -2.03 -44.40 34.13
C ASP A 155 -0.90 -45.07 33.33
N ALA A 156 0.20 -45.39 34.03
CA ALA A 156 0.73 -46.76 34.14
C ALA A 156 2.11 -46.76 34.83
N SER A 157 2.13 -47.39 36.01
CA SER A 157 3.10 -48.40 36.44
C SER A 157 4.60 -48.17 36.18
N LYS A 158 5.38 -48.00 37.25
CA LYS A 158 6.75 -48.52 37.33
C LYS A 158 6.96 -49.15 38.70
N CYS A 159 7.32 -50.43 38.66
CA CYS A 159 7.97 -51.20 39.70
C CYS A 159 9.25 -50.53 40.21
#